data_AF-A0A7W5BG09-F1
#
_entry.id   AF-A0A7W5BG09-F1
#
_cell.length_a   1.000
_cell.length_b   1.000
_cell.length_c   1.000
_cell.angle_alpha   90.00
_cell.angle_beta   90.00
_cell.angle_gamma   90.00
#
_symmetry.space_group_name_H-M   'P 1'
#
loop_
_entity.id
_entity.type
_entity.pdbx_description
1 polymer ?
#
loop_
_entity_poly.entity_id
_entity_poly.type
_entity_poly.pdbx_seq_one_letter_code
_entity_poly.pdbx_strand_id
1 'polypeptide(L)'
;MMDVLSFAIWSGIAIALGAIVAAWLTRRTKISEFRQEWINELRADIAAYIGAADRWMTARNELNEAPHTERQQMAPNAEKLSNEARVILHRIELRINPRKNKFEDADKEFLSSLWKLLDPSALPGTSWRALADNSVRLGRELLKREWEVAKNVFF
;
A
#
# COMPACT_ATOMS: atom_id res chain seq x y z
N MET A 1 -43.04 -44.97 -1.33
CA MET A 1 -43.57 -43.59 -1.44
C MET A 1 -42.92 -42.83 -0.29
N MET A 2 -41.97 -41.93 -0.55
CA MET A 2 -41.41 -41.10 0.54
C MET A 2 -42.56 -40.31 1.17
N ASP A 3 -42.66 -40.28 2.50
CA ASP A 3 -43.68 -39.48 3.15
C ASP A 3 -43.36 -37.98 2.99
N VAL A 4 -44.41 -37.16 2.97
CA VAL A 4 -44.31 -35.71 2.76
C VAL A 4 -43.41 -35.06 3.82
N LEU A 5 -43.38 -35.62 5.03
CA LEU A 5 -42.55 -35.17 6.15
C LEU A 5 -41.06 -35.35 5.84
N SER A 6 -40.66 -36.51 5.32
CA SER A 6 -39.28 -36.81 4.93
C SER A 6 -38.81 -35.86 3.83
N PHE A 7 -39.65 -35.59 2.82
CA PHE A 7 -39.32 -34.64 1.76
C PHE A 7 -39.16 -33.20 2.30
N ALA A 8 -40.02 -32.78 3.23
CA ALA A 8 -39.91 -31.47 3.88
C ALA A 8 -38.62 -31.34 4.72
N ILE A 9 -38.24 -32.39 5.45
CA ILE A 9 -36.98 -32.41 6.23
C ILE A 9 -35.76 -32.35 5.31
N TRP A 10 -35.72 -33.17 4.26
CA TRP A 10 -34.60 -33.18 3.31
C TRP A 10 -34.48 -31.85 2.55
N SER A 11 -35.61 -31.24 2.16
CA SER A 11 -35.59 -29.92 1.51
C SER A 11 -35.14 -28.82 2.49
N GLY A 12 -35.58 -28.84 3.74
CA GLY A 12 -35.10 -27.92 4.78
C GLY A 12 -33.59 -28.03 5.03
N ILE A 13 -33.04 -29.25 5.10
CA ILE A 13 -31.60 -29.49 5.24
C ILE A 13 -30.84 -28.97 4.02
N ALA A 14 -31.33 -29.25 2.80
CA ALA A 14 -30.70 -28.79 1.57
C ALA A 14 -30.65 -27.25 1.49
N ILE A 15 -31.75 -26.58 1.87
CA ILE A 15 -31.82 -25.12 1.93
C ILE A 15 -30.83 -24.57 2.97
N ALA A 16 -30.78 -25.17 4.16
CA ALA A 16 -29.85 -24.73 5.22
C ALA A 16 -28.38 -24.87 4.81
N LEU A 17 -28.00 -26.01 4.22
CA LEU A 17 -26.65 -26.22 3.70
C LEU A 17 -26.31 -25.25 2.57
N GLY A 18 -27.26 -25.04 1.64
CA GLY A 18 -27.11 -24.05 0.57
C GLY A 18 -26.85 -22.64 1.09
N ALA A 19 -27.59 -22.22 2.12
CA ALA A 19 -27.42 -20.92 2.75
C ALA A 19 -26.04 -20.76 3.44
N ILE A 20 -25.55 -21.80 4.13
CA ILE A 20 -24.23 -21.80 4.77
C ILE A 20 -23.12 -21.68 3.72
N VAL A 21 -23.21 -22.47 2.64
CA VAL A 21 -22.23 -22.41 1.54
C VAL A 21 -22.25 -21.04 0.88
N ALA A 22 -23.43 -20.49 0.61
CA ALA A 22 -23.57 -19.15 0.04
C ALA A 22 -22.94 -18.08 0.94
N ALA A 23 -23.25 -18.07 2.24
CA ALA A 23 -22.67 -17.11 3.19
C ALA A 23 -21.15 -17.21 3.27
N TRP A 24 -20.61 -18.43 3.26
CA TRP A 24 -19.17 -18.67 3.26
C TRP A 24 -18.48 -18.16 1.99
N LEU A 25 -19.06 -18.41 0.82
CA LEU A 25 -18.59 -17.89 -0.46
C LEU A 25 -18.65 -16.36 -0.49
N THR A 26 -19.76 -15.75 -0.08
CA THR A 26 -19.92 -14.29 -0.05
C THR A 26 -18.87 -13.63 0.85
N ARG A 27 -18.61 -14.20 2.04
CA ARG A 27 -17.56 -13.68 2.94
C ARG A 27 -16.19 -13.71 2.26
N ARG A 28 -15.84 -14.80 1.59
CA ARG A 28 -14.56 -14.97 0.90
C ARG A 28 -14.40 -13.99 -0.27
N THR A 29 -15.43 -13.85 -1.09
CA THR A 29 -15.44 -12.87 -2.18
C THR A 29 -15.26 -11.45 -1.66
N LYS A 30 -16.00 -11.06 -0.62
CA LYS A 30 -15.89 -9.72 -0.02
C LYS A 30 -14.49 -9.44 0.55
N ILE A 31 -13.86 -10.42 1.19
CA ILE A 31 -12.48 -10.27 1.67
C ILE A 31 -11.50 -10.07 0.50
N SER A 32 -11.66 -10.82 -0.60
CA SER A 32 -10.82 -10.65 -1.79
C SER A 32 -11.02 -9.26 -2.41
N GLU A 33 -12.27 -8.78 -2.51
CA GLU A 33 -12.59 -7.42 -2.99
C GLU A 33 -11.91 -6.34 -2.13
N PHE A 34 -12.06 -6.38 -0.80
CA PHE A 34 -11.41 -5.41 0.09
C PHE A 34 -9.89 -5.44 -0.03
N ARG A 35 -9.31 -6.62 -0.23
CA ARG A 35 -7.87 -6.79 -0.40
C ARG A 35 -7.37 -6.26 -1.74
N GLN A 36 -8.14 -6.46 -2.82
CA GLN A 36 -7.84 -5.88 -4.13
C GLN A 36 -7.91 -4.35 -4.08
N GLU A 37 -8.90 -3.79 -3.41
CA GLU A 37 -9.01 -2.34 -3.19
C GLU A 37 -7.79 -1.81 -2.42
N TRP A 38 -7.45 -2.45 -1.30
CA TRP A 38 -6.25 -2.10 -0.53
C TRP A 38 -4.97 -2.15 -1.37
N ILE A 39 -4.79 -3.15 -2.24
CA ILE A 39 -3.63 -3.27 -3.14
C ILE A 39 -3.62 -2.10 -4.15
N ASN A 40 -4.78 -1.76 -4.71
CA ASN A 40 -4.91 -0.70 -5.72
C ASN A 40 -4.62 0.68 -5.11
N GLU A 41 -5.19 0.97 -3.94
CA GLU A 41 -4.91 2.20 -3.20
C GLU A 41 -3.43 2.29 -2.82
N LEU A 42 -2.85 1.22 -2.28
CA LEU A 42 -1.43 1.21 -1.92
C LEU A 42 -0.53 1.46 -3.14
N ARG A 43 -0.85 0.87 -4.30
CA ARG A 43 -0.11 1.12 -5.55
C ARG A 43 -0.20 2.60 -5.96
N ALA A 44 -1.39 3.19 -5.88
CA ALA A 44 -1.59 4.60 -6.20
C ALA A 44 -0.81 5.51 -5.24
N ASP A 45 -0.82 5.18 -3.94
CA ASP A 45 -0.09 5.92 -2.91
C ASP A 45 1.41 5.87 -3.12
N ILE A 46 1.97 4.71 -3.44
CA ILE A 46 3.40 4.57 -3.72
C ILE A 46 3.81 5.46 -4.90
N ALA A 47 3.05 5.42 -6.00
CA ALA A 47 3.34 6.25 -7.17
C ALA A 47 3.21 7.75 -6.84
N ALA A 48 2.16 8.14 -6.12
CA ALA A 48 1.94 9.52 -5.71
C ALA A 48 3.03 10.02 -4.77
N TYR A 49 3.48 9.19 -3.83
CA TYR A 49 4.56 9.51 -2.90
C TYR A 49 5.88 9.74 -3.62
N ILE A 50 6.27 8.82 -4.51
CA ILE A 50 7.52 8.94 -5.26
C ILE A 50 7.52 10.23 -6.09
N GLY A 51 6.41 10.54 -6.76
CA GLY A 51 6.28 11.79 -7.52
C GLY A 51 6.29 13.04 -6.63
N ALA A 52 5.71 13.00 -5.44
CA ALA A 52 5.77 14.11 -4.49
C ALA A 52 7.19 14.30 -3.91
N ALA A 53 7.88 13.21 -3.60
CA ALA A 53 9.26 13.23 -3.12
C ALA A 53 10.24 13.77 -4.19
N ASP A 54 10.03 13.44 -5.47
CA ASP A 54 10.82 13.98 -6.59
C ASP A 54 10.66 15.50 -6.72
N ARG A 55 9.41 15.99 -6.68
CA ARG A 55 9.12 17.43 -6.70
C ARG A 55 9.76 18.14 -5.52
N TRP A 56 9.65 17.56 -4.33
CA TRP A 56 10.28 18.11 -3.14
C TRP A 56 11.81 18.16 -3.26
N MET A 57 12.44 17.09 -3.73
CA MET A 57 13.90 17.07 -3.93
C MET A 57 14.37 18.10 -4.95
N THR A 58 13.63 18.26 -6.05
CA THR A 58 13.89 19.29 -7.06
C THR A 58 13.80 20.68 -6.44
N ALA A 59 12.68 21.00 -5.80
CA ALA A 59 12.47 22.29 -5.14
C ALA A 59 13.50 22.57 -4.04
N ARG A 60 13.97 21.52 -3.34
CA ARG A 60 15.04 21.63 -2.34
C ARG A 60 16.39 21.94 -2.98
N ASN A 61 16.74 21.30 -4.09
CA ASN A 61 17.98 21.57 -4.80
C ASN A 61 17.98 23.01 -5.33
N GLU A 62 16.89 23.44 -5.96
CA GLU A 62 16.68 24.83 -6.39
C GLU A 62 16.84 25.80 -5.21
N LEU A 63 16.24 25.50 -4.04
CA LEU A 63 16.38 26.32 -2.83
C LEU A 63 17.83 26.41 -2.33
N ASN A 64 18.59 25.32 -2.41
CA ASN A 64 20.01 25.30 -2.00
C ASN A 64 20.89 26.10 -2.96
N GLU A 65 20.59 26.06 -4.25
CA GLU A 65 21.30 26.79 -5.31
C GLU A 65 20.90 28.27 -5.38
N ALA A 66 19.71 28.63 -4.92
CA ALA A 66 19.19 29.99 -4.95
C ALA A 66 19.99 30.97 -4.08
N PRO A 67 20.11 32.25 -4.49
CA PRO A 67 20.65 33.32 -3.66
C PRO A 67 19.89 33.48 -2.34
N HIS A 68 20.58 33.93 -1.28
CA HIS A 68 19.99 34.09 0.06
C HIS A 68 18.69 34.93 0.08
N THR A 69 18.58 35.92 -0.80
CA THR A 69 17.42 36.82 -0.93
C THR A 69 16.18 36.12 -1.49
N GLU A 70 16.36 35.10 -2.33
CA GLU A 70 15.27 34.36 -2.98
C GLU A 70 14.85 33.14 -2.15
N ARG A 71 15.75 32.60 -1.33
CA ARG A 71 15.48 31.44 -0.45
C ARG A 71 14.26 31.64 0.45
N GLN A 72 14.09 32.84 1.01
CA GLN A 72 12.95 33.13 1.89
C GLN A 72 11.60 33.04 1.15
N GLN A 73 11.58 33.36 -0.14
CA GLN A 73 10.36 33.31 -0.95
C GLN A 73 10.05 31.89 -1.44
N MET A 74 11.09 31.09 -1.70
CA MET A 74 10.97 29.72 -2.20
C MET A 74 10.73 28.68 -1.10
N ALA A 75 11.24 28.93 0.12
CA ALA A 75 11.18 27.99 1.23
C ALA A 75 9.75 27.50 1.57
N PRO A 76 8.71 28.35 1.62
CA PRO A 76 7.35 27.89 1.91
C PRO A 76 6.82 26.88 0.88
N ASN A 77 7.19 27.04 -0.40
CA ASN A 77 6.78 26.10 -1.44
C ASN A 77 7.48 24.74 -1.30
N ALA A 78 8.80 24.76 -1.03
CA ALA A 78 9.54 23.53 -0.76
C ALA A 78 9.02 22.80 0.49
N GLU A 79 8.66 23.53 1.54
CA GLU A 79 8.06 22.97 2.75
C GLU A 79 6.68 22.34 2.46
N LYS A 80 5.83 23.02 1.68
CA LYS A 80 4.55 22.48 1.24
C LYS A 80 4.70 21.15 0.51
N LEU A 81 5.63 21.06 -0.45
CA LEU A 81 5.90 19.84 -1.19
C LEU A 81 6.41 18.71 -0.29
N SER A 82 7.23 19.04 0.72
CA SER A 82 7.68 18.08 1.74
C SER A 82 6.50 17.52 2.54
N ASN A 83 5.61 18.40 2.98
CA ASN A 83 4.42 18.02 3.75
C ASN A 83 3.45 17.17 2.92
N GLU A 84 3.24 17.51 1.64
CA GLU A 84 2.46 16.68 0.71
C GLU A 84 3.02 15.25 0.62
N ALA A 85 4.34 15.12 0.45
CA ALA A 85 4.98 13.80 0.42
C ALA A 85 4.81 13.04 1.75
N ARG A 86 5.01 13.72 2.90
CA ARG A 86 4.84 13.10 4.23
C ARG A 86 3.42 12.60 4.49
N VAL A 87 2.40 13.35 4.07
CA VAL A 87 1.00 12.94 4.21
C VAL A 87 0.77 11.61 3.49
N ILE A 88 1.29 11.47 2.27
CA ILE A 88 1.15 10.23 1.50
C ILE A 88 1.96 9.10 2.15
N LEU A 89 3.17 9.37 2.64
CA LEU A 89 3.99 8.40 3.35
C LEU A 89 3.28 7.83 4.57
N HIS A 90 2.71 8.69 5.41
CA HIS A 90 1.94 8.23 6.57
C HIS A 90 0.71 7.42 6.17
N ARG A 91 0.08 7.74 5.04
CA ARG A 91 -1.02 6.94 4.48
C ARG A 91 -0.56 5.53 4.08
N ILE A 92 0.65 5.41 3.54
CA ILE A 92 1.28 4.11 3.25
C ILE A 92 1.58 3.37 4.56
N GLU A 93 2.22 4.02 5.53
CA GLU A 93 2.57 3.43 6.83
C GLU A 93 1.34 2.87 7.56
N LEU A 94 0.22 3.60 7.55
CA LEU A 94 -1.03 3.17 8.17
C LEU A 94 -1.65 1.93 7.51
N ARG A 95 -1.30 1.62 6.26
CA ARG A 95 -1.75 0.41 5.55
C ARG A 95 -0.86 -0.80 5.84
N ILE A 96 0.39 -0.58 6.21
CA ILE A 96 1.32 -1.66 6.52
C ILE A 96 1.11 -2.12 7.97
N ASN A 97 1.07 -3.44 8.18
CA ASN A 97 0.82 -3.99 9.50
C ASN A 97 2.04 -3.78 10.41
N PRO A 98 1.94 -3.01 11.52
CA PRO A 98 3.06 -2.76 12.41
C PRO A 98 3.38 -3.93 13.34
N ARG A 99 2.54 -4.98 13.35
CA ARG A 99 2.71 -6.14 14.23
C ARG A 99 3.71 -7.13 13.62
N LYS A 100 4.44 -7.79 14.52
CA LYS A 100 5.35 -8.89 14.17
C LYS A 100 4.65 -9.93 13.30
N ASN A 101 5.21 -10.16 12.13
CA ASN A 101 4.68 -11.09 11.14
C ASN A 101 5.83 -11.67 10.29
N LYS A 102 5.53 -12.68 9.48
CA LYS A 102 6.53 -13.38 8.65
C LYS A 102 7.28 -12.50 7.63
N PHE A 103 6.78 -11.30 7.36
CA PHE A 103 7.31 -10.35 6.39
C PHE A 103 7.73 -9.01 7.03
N GLU A 104 7.83 -8.94 8.36
CA GLU A 104 8.14 -7.71 9.09
C GLU A 104 9.42 -7.03 8.57
N ASP A 105 10.48 -7.79 8.30
CA ASP A 105 11.75 -7.23 7.83
C ASP A 105 11.62 -6.63 6.43
N ALA A 106 10.91 -7.29 5.53
CA ALA A 106 10.65 -6.78 4.17
C ALA A 106 9.76 -5.53 4.20
N ASP A 107 8.76 -5.50 5.09
CA ASP A 107 7.88 -4.35 5.28
C ASP A 107 8.67 -3.14 5.84
N LYS A 108 9.56 -3.37 6.82
CA LYS A 108 10.46 -2.33 7.35
C LYS A 108 11.48 -1.85 6.32
N GLU A 109 12.04 -2.75 5.52
CA GLU A 109 12.97 -2.41 4.45
C GLU A 109 12.29 -1.50 3.41
N PHE A 110 11.07 -1.85 3.00
CA PHE A 110 10.26 -1.03 2.11
C PHE A 110 9.96 0.36 2.71
N LEU A 111 9.48 0.43 3.95
CA LEU A 111 9.21 1.73 4.59
C LEU A 111 10.49 2.55 4.74
N SER A 112 11.61 1.93 5.11
CA SER A 112 12.92 2.59 5.18
C SER A 112 13.36 3.13 3.82
N SER A 113 13.12 2.40 2.73
CA SER A 113 13.47 2.87 1.38
C SER A 113 12.65 4.11 1.01
N LEU A 114 11.38 4.17 1.39
CA LEU A 114 10.54 5.34 1.18
C LEU A 114 11.04 6.54 1.98
N TRP A 115 11.35 6.37 3.28
CA TRP A 115 11.89 7.45 4.11
C TRP A 115 13.17 8.07 3.56
N LYS A 116 14.05 7.25 2.97
CA LYS A 116 15.28 7.73 2.33
C LYS A 116 15.03 8.69 1.17
N LEU A 117 13.87 8.64 0.51
CA LEU A 117 13.52 9.60 -0.56
C LEU A 117 13.27 11.00 -0.04
N LEU A 118 12.96 11.14 1.26
CA LEU A 118 12.81 12.41 1.96
C LEU A 118 14.04 12.81 2.79
N ASP A 119 15.14 12.04 2.70
CA ASP A 119 16.36 12.29 3.46
C ASP A 119 17.50 12.71 2.52
N PRO A 120 17.88 14.01 2.52
CA PRO A 120 18.99 14.50 1.69
C PRO A 120 20.33 13.84 2.05
N SER A 121 20.48 13.35 3.29
CA SER A 121 21.69 12.67 3.74
C SER A 121 21.81 11.23 3.26
N ALA A 122 20.75 10.68 2.63
CA ALA A 122 20.76 9.36 2.02
C ALA A 122 21.37 9.32 0.61
N LEU A 123 21.75 10.49 0.05
CA LEU A 123 22.30 10.65 -1.30
C LEU A 123 23.84 10.60 -1.47
N PRO A 124 24.72 10.58 -0.44
CA PRO A 124 26.16 10.53 -0.68
C PRO A 124 26.54 9.20 -1.33
N GLY A 125 26.93 9.25 -2.61
CA GLY A 125 27.34 8.08 -3.38
C GLY A 125 26.20 7.30 -4.06
N THR A 126 24.95 7.78 -4.03
CA THR A 126 23.82 7.14 -4.74
C THR A 126 22.90 8.21 -5.33
N SER A 127 22.44 8.01 -6.58
CA SER A 127 21.49 8.94 -7.19
C SER A 127 20.10 8.80 -6.58
N TRP A 128 19.35 9.91 -6.49
CA TRP A 128 17.96 9.87 -6.02
C TRP A 128 17.11 8.88 -6.83
N ARG A 129 17.36 8.81 -8.14
CA ARG A 129 16.71 7.85 -9.05
C ARG A 129 16.95 6.40 -8.63
N ALA A 130 18.15 6.03 -8.21
CA ALA A 130 18.44 4.68 -7.74
C ALA A 130 17.70 4.35 -6.43
N LEU A 131 17.55 5.32 -5.52
CA LEU A 131 16.71 5.15 -4.31
C LEU A 131 15.24 4.97 -4.66
N ALA A 132 14.75 5.75 -5.64
CA ALA A 132 13.37 5.66 -6.11
C ALA A 132 13.11 4.29 -6.79
N ASP A 133 14.01 3.86 -7.67
CA ASP A 133 13.93 2.54 -8.33
C ASP A 133 13.96 1.39 -7.32
N ASN A 134 14.78 1.50 -6.27
CA ASN A 134 14.78 0.52 -5.18
C ASN A 134 13.43 0.50 -4.42
N SER A 135 12.85 1.67 -4.15
CA SER A 135 11.53 1.76 -3.52
C SER A 135 10.42 1.18 -4.39
N VAL A 136 10.48 1.38 -5.71
CA VAL A 136 9.57 0.74 -6.67
C VAL A 136 9.75 -0.78 -6.65
N ARG A 137 10.99 -1.28 -6.64
CA ARG A 137 11.26 -2.72 -6.58
C ARG A 137 10.65 -3.35 -5.32
N LEU A 138 10.93 -2.79 -4.15
CA LEU A 138 10.38 -3.28 -2.87
C LEU A 138 8.85 -3.17 -2.83
N GLY A 139 8.29 -2.07 -3.33
CA GLY A 139 6.84 -1.91 -3.47
C GLY A 139 6.21 -2.97 -4.38
N ARG A 140 6.86 -3.35 -5.48
CA ARG A 140 6.39 -4.44 -6.37
C ARG A 140 6.39 -5.79 -5.66
N GLU A 141 7.43 -6.09 -4.89
CA GLU A 141 7.52 -7.32 -4.10
C GLU A 141 6.40 -7.41 -3.07
N LEU A 142 6.17 -6.33 -2.32
CA LEU A 142 5.04 -6.18 -1.40
C LEU A 142 3.69 -6.39 -2.09
N LEU A 143 3.42 -5.65 -3.17
CA LEU A 143 2.14 -5.75 -3.88
C LEU A 143 1.92 -7.15 -4.48
N LYS A 144 2.97 -7.79 -5.00
CA LYS A 144 2.89 -9.14 -5.56
C LYS A 144 2.60 -10.18 -4.48
N ARG A 145 3.25 -10.05 -3.31
CA ARG A 145 2.98 -10.89 -2.14
C ARG A 145 1.53 -10.80 -1.70
N GLU A 146 0.99 -9.58 -1.57
CA GLU A 146 -0.39 -9.37 -1.13
C GLU A 146 -1.40 -9.83 -2.20
N TRP A 147 -1.04 -9.75 -3.48
CA TRP A 147 -1.81 -10.31 -4.60
C TRP A 147 -1.92 -11.84 -4.53
N GLU A 148 -0.83 -12.55 -4.26
CA GLU A 148 -0.88 -14.02 -4.13
C GLU A 148 -1.79 -14.45 -2.97
N VAL A 149 -1.78 -13.70 -1.87
CA VAL A 149 -2.71 -13.93 -0.76
C VAL A 149 -4.16 -13.62 -1.17
N ALA A 150 -4.40 -12.57 -1.97
CA ALA A 150 -5.74 -12.22 -2.45
C ALA A 150 -6.32 -13.27 -3.42
N LYS A 151 -5.45 -13.91 -4.22
CA LYS A 151 -5.80 -14.96 -5.18
C LYS A 151 -6.14 -16.30 -4.49
N ASN A 152 -5.47 -16.60 -3.38
CA ASN A 152 -5.66 -17.85 -2.64
C ASN A 152 -6.94 -17.83 -1.79
N VAL A 153 -8.08 -17.64 -2.44
CA VAL A 153 -9.42 -17.67 -1.83
C VAL A 153 -9.85 -19.11 -1.50
N PHE A 154 -9.14 -20.14 -1.98
CA PHE A 154 -9.59 -21.54 -1.98
C PHE A 154 -8.70 -22.56 -1.26
N PHE A 155 -7.58 -22.15 -0.64
CA PHE A 155 -6.73 -23.05 0.16
C PHE A 155 -6.40 -22.45 1.52
#